data_AF-A0A2V6G267-F1
#
_entry.id   AF-A0A2V6G267-F1
#
_cell.length_a   1.000
_cell.length_b   1.000
_cell.length_c   1.000
_cell.angle_alpha   90.00
_cell.angle_beta   90.00
_cell.angle_gamma   90.00
#
_symmetry.space_group_name_H-M   'P 1'
#
loop_
_entity.id
_entity.type
_entity.pdbx_description
1 polymer ?
#
loop_
_entity_poly.entity_id
_entity_poly.type
_entity_poly.pdbx_seq_one_letter_code
_entity_poly.pdbx_strand_id
1 'polypeptide(L)'
;IIPVGRLAIMQFIDCEKLEKVISCKFQVERAGHHFDVIPLPHPSGASPWHKIPPGKELLQRALRLIARHPGVAALCLRGRRSSASAPLRRDE
;
A
#
# COMPACT_ATOMS: atom_id res chain seq x y z
N ILE A 1 3.15 -5.66 3.79
CA ILE A 1 2.23 -5.08 4.80
C ILE A 1 2.06 -3.58 4.53
N ILE A 2 0.83 -3.07 4.65
CA ILE A 2 0.51 -1.64 4.46
C ILE A 2 -0.12 -1.13 5.77
N PRO A 3 0.69 -0.66 6.75
CA PRO A 3 0.15 -0.13 7.99
C PRO A 3 -0.45 1.26 7.75
N VAL A 4 -1.66 1.48 8.27
CA VAL A 4 -2.43 2.70 8.07
C VAL A 4 -2.55 3.46 9.40
N GLY A 5 -1.97 4.65 9.46
CA GLY A 5 -1.99 5.50 10.65
C GLY A 5 -0.85 5.21 11.64
N ARG A 6 -0.57 6.20 12.49
CA ARG A 6 0.64 6.23 13.35
C ARG A 6 0.77 4.98 14.23
N LEU A 7 -0.31 4.57 14.90
CA LEU A 7 -0.29 3.43 15.82
C LEU A 7 0.06 2.11 15.11
N ALA A 8 -0.49 1.90 13.90
CA ALA A 8 -0.19 0.72 13.10
C ALA A 8 1.24 0.75 12.55
N ILE A 9 1.73 1.93 12.13
CA ILE A 9 3.10 2.09 11.62
C ILE A 9 4.12 1.73 12.71
N MET A 10 3.90 2.22 13.93
CA MET A 10 4.79 1.98 15.08
C MET A 10 4.88 0.51 15.50
N GLN A 11 4.00 -0.37 15.03
CA GLN A 11 4.13 -1.81 15.27
C GLN A 11 5.25 -2.48 14.44
N PHE A 12 5.72 -1.80 13.38
CA PHE A 12 6.69 -2.37 12.45
C PHE A 12 7.98 -1.57 12.35
N ILE A 13 7.93 -0.25 12.48
CA ILE A 13 9.06 0.66 12.30
C ILE A 13 8.95 1.86 13.24
N ASP A 14 10.08 2.51 13.52
CA ASP A 14 10.09 3.79 14.23
C ASP A 14 9.42 4.88 13.41
N CYS A 15 8.56 5.68 14.06
CA CYS A 15 7.78 6.72 13.42
C CYS A 15 7.79 8.01 14.26
N GLU A 16 8.88 8.75 14.19
CA GLU A 16 8.98 10.09 14.78
C GLU A 16 8.04 11.08 14.08
N LYS A 17 8.11 11.14 12.74
CA LYS A 17 7.31 12.03 11.90
C LYS A 17 6.76 11.25 10.72
N LEU A 18 5.46 11.42 10.46
CA LEU A 18 4.79 10.82 9.29
C LEU A 18 5.52 11.17 7.99
N GLU A 19 5.97 12.42 7.84
CA GLU A 19 6.69 12.89 6.65
C GLU A 19 7.95 12.09 6.32
N LYS A 20 8.62 11.54 7.33
CA LYS A 20 9.85 10.74 7.14
C LYS A 20 9.57 9.31 6.70
N VAL A 21 8.40 8.76 7.06
CA VAL A 21 8.08 7.34 6.86
C VAL A 21 7.06 7.12 5.76
N ILE A 22 6.12 8.05 5.57
CA ILE A 22 5.19 8.03 4.45
C ILE A 22 6.00 8.25 3.18
N SER A 23 5.70 7.47 2.13
CA SER A 23 6.42 7.41 0.85
C SER A 23 7.71 6.58 0.81
N CYS A 24 8.03 5.89 1.91
CA CYS A 24 9.15 4.98 1.99
C CYS A 24 8.70 3.51 1.95
N LYS A 25 9.64 2.62 1.64
CA LYS A 25 9.48 1.17 1.71
C LYS A 25 10.53 0.63 2.66
N PHE A 26 10.13 -0.20 3.62
CA PHE A 26 11.01 -0.82 4.59
C PHE A 26 11.01 -2.33 4.42
N GLN A 27 12.16 -2.97 4.58
CA GLN A 27 12.24 -4.42 4.74
C GLN A 27 12.18 -4.72 6.22
N VAL A 28 11.25 -5.59 6.62
CA VAL A 28 11.05 -5.96 8.03
C VAL A 28 11.05 -7.48 8.15
N GLU A 29 11.62 -7.97 9.25
CA GLU A 29 11.57 -9.36 9.65
C GLU A 29 10.79 -9.52 10.97
N ARG A 30 9.76 -10.36 10.98
CA ARG A 30 9.02 -10.73 12.19
C ARG A 30 8.68 -12.21 12.17
N ALA A 31 8.94 -12.90 13.29
CA ALA A 31 8.69 -14.33 13.45
C ALA A 31 9.26 -15.19 12.29
N GLY A 32 10.46 -14.85 11.80
CA GLY A 32 11.10 -15.53 10.67
C GLY A 32 10.55 -15.19 9.28
N HIS A 33 9.56 -14.30 9.18
CA HIS A 33 9.00 -13.85 7.91
C HIS A 33 9.56 -12.49 7.50
N HIS A 34 10.09 -12.43 6.28
CA HIS A 34 10.56 -11.21 5.63
C HIS A 34 9.45 -10.61 4.77
N PHE A 35 9.19 -9.32 4.93
CA PHE A 35 8.18 -8.62 4.13
C PHE A 35 8.45 -7.12 4.01
N ASP A 36 7.91 -6.56 2.93
CA ASP A 36 7.93 -5.13 2.65
C ASP A 36 6.85 -4.41 3.47
N VAL A 37 7.20 -3.29 4.09
CA VAL A 37 6.28 -2.38 4.77
C VAL A 37 6.22 -1.05 4.00
N ILE A 38 5.01 -0.66 3.56
CA ILE A 38 4.78 0.64 2.91
C ILE A 38 3.69 1.40 3.68
N PRO A 39 4.08 2.37 4.54
CA PRO A 39 3.15 3.12 5.39
C PRO A 39 2.18 4.03 4.63
N LEU A 40 0.96 4.17 5.15
CA LEU A 40 -0.02 5.17 4.70
C LEU A 40 -0.56 6.01 5.87
N PRO A 41 -0.94 7.28 5.63
CA PRO A 41 -1.64 8.09 6.62
C PRO A 41 -3.05 7.54 6.87
N HIS A 42 -3.59 7.80 8.07
CA HIS A 42 -4.95 7.39 8.43
C HIS A 42 -6.00 8.28 7.72
N PRO A 43 -7.11 7.74 7.20
CA PRO A 43 -8.11 8.50 6.45
C PRO A 43 -9.18 9.20 7.31
N SER A 44 -9.05 9.22 8.65
CA SER A 44 -10.11 9.69 9.58
C SER A 44 -10.49 11.16 9.46
N GLY A 45 -9.79 11.98 8.68
CA GLY A 45 -10.10 13.41 8.56
C GLY A 45 -9.72 14.26 9.78
N ALA A 46 -9.18 13.65 10.85
CA ALA A 46 -8.68 14.36 12.03
C ALA A 46 -7.55 15.35 11.72
N SER A 47 -6.88 15.19 10.57
CA SER A 47 -5.89 16.13 10.06
C SER A 47 -6.04 16.32 8.55
N PRO A 48 -5.99 17.57 8.03
CA PRO A 48 -5.95 17.83 6.61
C PRO A 48 -4.58 17.54 5.98
N TRP A 49 -3.57 17.11 6.74
CA TRP A 49 -2.18 16.93 6.29
C TRP A 49 -2.06 16.13 4.98
N HIS A 50 -2.86 15.07 4.80
CA HIS A 50 -2.83 14.24 3.59
C HIS A 50 -3.45 14.92 2.34
N LYS A 51 -4.07 16.09 2.49
CA LYS A 51 -4.71 16.88 1.42
C LYS A 51 -3.87 18.08 0.98
N ILE A 52 -2.91 18.51 1.81
CA ILE A 52 -2.04 19.66 1.56
C ILE A 52 -0.58 19.22 1.38
N PRO A 53 0.29 20.02 0.73
CA PRO A 53 1.72 19.75 0.70
C PRO A 53 2.36 19.82 2.11
N PRO A 54 3.37 18.99 2.42
CA PRO A 54 3.93 17.94 1.58
C PRO A 54 3.12 16.62 1.60
N GLY A 55 2.13 16.47 2.50
CA GLY A 55 1.45 15.21 2.74
C GLY A 55 0.71 14.61 1.54
N LYS A 56 0.11 15.45 0.68
CA LYS A 56 -0.52 15.00 -0.58
C LYS A 56 0.49 14.31 -1.52
N GLU A 57 1.67 14.89 -1.67
CA GLU A 57 2.72 14.38 -2.56
C GLU A 57 3.33 13.09 -2.02
N LEU A 58 3.56 13.05 -0.71
CA LEU A 58 4.06 11.87 0.00
C LEU A 58 3.06 10.71 -0.09
N LEU A 59 1.76 10.98 0.08
CA LEU A 59 0.70 9.98 -0.10
C LEU A 59 0.69 9.43 -1.54
N GLN A 60 0.72 10.31 -2.55
CA GLN A 60 0.75 9.87 -3.95
C GLN A 60 1.98 9.00 -4.24
N ARG A 61 3.14 9.35 -3.67
CA ARG A 61 4.37 8.56 -3.83
C ARG A 61 4.24 7.19 -3.15
N ALA A 62 3.68 7.13 -1.94
CA ALA A 62 3.42 5.86 -1.25
C ALA A 62 2.48 4.95 -2.05
N LEU A 63 1.39 5.50 -2.59
CA LEU A 63 0.45 4.76 -3.44
C LEU A 63 1.11 4.24 -4.73
N ARG A 64 2.02 5.01 -5.35
CA ARG A 64 2.81 4.54 -6.50
C ARG A 64 3.74 3.38 -6.13
N LEU A 65 4.36 3.40 -4.94
CA LEU A 65 5.18 2.27 -4.47
C LEU A 65 4.32 1.01 -4.30
N ILE A 66 3.12 1.14 -3.73
CA ILE A 66 2.18 0.02 -3.57
C ILE A 66 1.76 -0.52 -4.93
N ALA A 67 1.33 0.33 -5.86
CA ALA A 67 0.88 -0.08 -7.19
C ALA A 67 1.96 -0.83 -7.99
N ARG A 68 3.24 -0.46 -7.79
CA ARG A 68 4.40 -1.08 -8.45
C ARG A 68 4.97 -2.28 -7.68
N HIS A 69 4.45 -2.58 -6.49
CA HIS A 69 4.99 -3.65 -5.65
C HIS A 69 4.76 -5.02 -6.34
N PRO A 70 5.78 -5.90 -6.43
CA PRO A 70 5.67 -7.18 -7.14
C PRO A 70 4.49 -8.04 -6.68
N GLY A 71 4.23 -8.09 -5.38
CA GLY A 71 3.09 -8.81 -4.82
C GLY A 71 1.72 -8.28 -5.28
N VAL A 72 1.60 -6.95 -5.46
CA VAL A 72 0.35 -6.33 -5.96
C VAL A 72 0.20 -6.59 -7.46
N ALA A 73 1.28 -6.39 -8.23
CA ALA A 73 1.28 -6.67 -9.67
C ALA A 73 0.91 -8.12 -9.99
N ALA A 74 1.46 -9.08 -9.24
CA ALA A 74 1.14 -10.50 -9.39
C ALA A 74 -0.35 -10.78 -9.13
N LEU A 75 -0.96 -10.16 -8.11
CA LEU A 75 -2.39 -10.29 -7.80
C LEU A 75 -3.27 -9.71 -8.91
N CYS A 76 -2.95 -8.52 -9.42
CA CYS A 76 -3.70 -7.92 -10.53
C CYS A 76 -3.65 -8.79 -11.80
N LEU A 77 -2.48 -9.38 -12.11
CA LEU A 77 -2.34 -10.31 -13.24
C LEU A 77 -3.18 -11.58 -13.07
N ARG A 78 -3.29 -12.10 -11.84
CA ARG A 78 -4.15 -13.26 -11.56
C ARG A 78 -5.63 -12.93 -11.77
N GLY A 79 -6.11 -11.81 -11.24
CA GLY A 79 -7.52 -11.40 -11.41
C GLY A 79 -7.94 -11.16 -12.87
N ARG A 80 -7.02 -10.68 -13.71
CA ARG A 80 -7.25 -10.53 -15.16
C ARG A 80 -7.39 -11.86 -15.90
N ARG A 81 -6.70 -12.92 -15.46
CA ARG A 81 -6.84 -14.25 -16.06
C ARG A 81 -8.15 -14.91 -15.67
N SER A 82 -8.59 -14.73 -14.42
CA SER A 82 -9.86 -15.28 -13.93
C SER A 82 -11.10 -14.65 -14.61
N SER A 83 -10.97 -13.43 -15.14
CA SER A 83 -12.05 -12.72 -15.86
C SER A 83 -12.03 -12.97 -17.37
N ALA A 84 -10.92 -13.47 -17.93
CA ALA A 84 -10.77 -13.74 -19.36
C ALA A 84 -11.26 -15.15 -19.78
N SER A 85 -11.73 -15.98 -18.86
CA SER A 85 -12.11 -17.38 -19.11
C SER A 85 -13.62 -17.65 -19.12
N ALA A 86 -14.45 -16.71 -19.60
CA ALA A 86 -15.84 -17.01 -19.97
C ALA A 86 -15.92 -17.27 -21.49
N PRO A 87 -16.11 -18.52 -21.96
CA PRO A 87 -16.39 -18.76 -23.37
C PRO A 87 -17.86 -18.46 -23.68
N LEU A 88 -18.02 -17.86 -24.85
CA LEU A 88 -19.26 -17.61 -25.58
C LEU A 88 -20.15 -18.88 -25.58
N ARG A 89 -21.32 -18.83 -24.94
CA ARG A 89 -22.39 -19.78 -25.26
C ARG A 89 -22.97 -19.35 -26.60
N ARG A 90 -22.71 -20.15 -27.63
CA ARG A 90 -23.55 -20.21 -28.82
C ARG A 90 -24.76 -21.04 -28.43
N ASP A 91 -25.93 -20.42 -28.49
CA ASP A 91 -27.21 -21.13 -28.53
C ASP A 91 -27.84 -20.85 -29.91
N GLU A 92 -28.48 -21.89 -30.43
CA GLU A 92 -28.97 -22.15 -31.79
C GLU A 92 -29.84 -21.07 -32.46
#